data_AF-A0A256YTS7-F1
#
_entry.id   AF-A0A256YTS7-F1
#
_cell.length_a   1.000
_cell.length_b   1.000
_cell.length_c   1.000
_cell.angle_alpha   90.00
_cell.angle_beta   90.00
_cell.angle_gamma   90.00
#
_symmetry.space_group_name_H-M   'P 1'
#
loop_
_entity.id
_entity.type
_entity.pdbx_description
1 polymer ?
#
loop_
_entity_poly.entity_id
_entity_poly.type
_entity_poly.pdbx_seq_one_letter_code
_entity_poly.pdbx_strand_id
1 'polypeptide(L)'
;MLGKGFVKMLEIVLFSYIFLILLIPNLINYSMPAKSEFISANIACNDLLSSYDRGRILDKILTVSPFSGYDDLTEEYKAHIDFLDNISRKIFPGYINYEYEIFNIPKFKIIVGCIGDNMNCSWLKNKILTPSYPTSVFELRRVTFENMLRDIDVFVIFRDTNLSEYRYEIETMLKKGKGFVLVRNFSSQPDNFSKELFGLNYTGIGSSEPIINFVNISSSIKSNRIAKRFVNNLIRIYTPTEKGMLYLKDKNYSVIQNLSNNCVDIANCSDCLHENESCVISGIANITLFQIDPSSFSWIDIKIHEDSSNPRNYFFVDNLNCEIITSNDTLLYSGSFSAANIKILGDYAAKPRTFWIYNYNRTKDDLNLLLKTGIIWASGEHFFVFNKSLPVKKKSCLHIFADFNNNKIPYIVKLYYWG
;
A
#
# COMPACT_ATOMS: atom_id res chain seq x y z
N MET A 1 -43.04 69.13 -27.16
CA MET A 1 -42.74 67.78 -26.62
C MET A 1 -41.35 67.23 -27.00
N LEU A 2 -40.59 67.84 -27.93
CA LEU A 2 -39.26 67.34 -28.36
C LEU A 2 -38.09 67.60 -27.38
N GLY A 3 -38.16 68.63 -26.54
CA GLY A 3 -37.05 69.00 -25.64
C GLY A 3 -36.77 67.99 -24.49
N LYS A 4 -37.80 67.31 -23.96
CA LYS A 4 -37.62 66.33 -22.87
C LYS A 4 -37.04 65.00 -23.35
N GLY A 5 -37.23 64.64 -24.62
CA GLY A 5 -36.66 63.43 -25.22
C GLY A 5 -35.17 63.58 -25.51
N PHE A 6 -34.75 64.76 -25.98
CA PHE A 6 -33.35 65.05 -26.27
C PHE A 6 -32.47 65.08 -25.01
N VAL A 7 -32.98 65.67 -23.92
CA VAL A 7 -32.26 65.70 -22.63
C VAL A 7 -32.05 64.28 -22.07
N LYS A 8 -33.07 63.40 -22.14
CA LYS A 8 -32.94 62.00 -21.71
C LYS A 8 -31.93 61.21 -22.56
N MET A 9 -31.89 61.45 -23.87
CA MET A 9 -30.88 60.83 -24.74
C MET A 9 -29.47 61.29 -24.38
N LEU A 10 -29.29 62.58 -24.09
CA LEU A 10 -28.00 63.13 -23.70
C LEU A 10 -27.54 62.60 -22.33
N GLU A 11 -28.46 62.46 -21.38
CA GLU A 11 -28.21 61.83 -20.08
C GLU A 11 -27.80 60.36 -20.22
N ILE A 12 -28.47 59.57 -21.08
CA ILE A 12 -28.12 58.16 -21.32
C ILE A 12 -26.73 58.05 -21.96
N VAL A 13 -26.39 58.91 -22.91
CA VAL A 13 -25.06 58.92 -23.55
C VAL A 13 -23.98 59.31 -22.55
N LEU A 14 -24.21 60.33 -21.73
CA LEU A 14 -23.28 60.73 -20.66
C LEU A 14 -23.14 59.65 -19.60
N PHE A 15 -24.23 59.02 -19.17
CA PHE A 15 -24.17 57.91 -18.22
C PHE A 15 -23.41 56.72 -18.80
N SER A 16 -23.64 56.38 -20.07
CA SER A 16 -22.95 55.29 -20.76
C SER A 16 -21.45 55.59 -20.88
N TYR A 17 -21.09 56.84 -21.19
CA TYR A 17 -19.70 57.27 -21.31
C TYR A 17 -18.97 57.32 -19.96
N ILE A 18 -19.62 57.82 -18.90
CA ILE A 18 -19.08 57.81 -17.54
C ILE A 18 -18.95 56.37 -17.03
N PHE A 19 -19.92 55.50 -17.32
CA PHE A 19 -19.86 54.08 -16.97
C PHE A 19 -18.72 53.36 -17.71
N LEU A 20 -18.49 53.70 -18.99
CA LEU A 20 -17.36 53.20 -19.77
C LEU A 20 -16.03 53.66 -19.17
N ILE A 21 -15.89 54.94 -18.84
CA ILE A 21 -14.67 55.50 -18.21
C ILE A 21 -14.42 54.92 -16.81
N LEU A 22 -15.46 54.61 -16.04
CA LEU A 22 -15.33 53.97 -14.73
C LEU A 22 -14.98 52.47 -14.84
N LEU A 23 -15.39 51.80 -15.92
CA LEU A 23 -15.06 50.40 -16.17
C LEU A 23 -13.70 50.20 -16.84
N ILE A 24 -13.21 51.16 -17.62
CA ILE A 24 -11.92 51.05 -18.33
C ILE A 24 -10.73 50.81 -17.37
N PRO A 25 -10.59 51.49 -16.21
CA PRO A 25 -9.55 51.17 -15.22
C PRO A 25 -9.69 49.76 -14.63
N ASN A 26 -10.91 49.25 -14.49
CA ASN A 26 -11.17 47.88 -14.02
C ASN A 26 -10.89 46.83 -15.11
N LEU A 27 -11.08 47.15 -16.39
CA LEU A 27 -10.76 46.28 -17.53
C LEU A 27 -9.26 46.30 -17.87
N ILE A 28 -8.57 47.42 -17.70
CA ILE A 28 -7.12 47.55 -17.93
C ILE A 28 -6.32 46.89 -16.79
N ASN A 29 -6.84 46.84 -15.56
CA ASN A 29 -6.25 46.02 -14.48
C ASN A 29 -6.42 44.49 -14.68
N TYR A 30 -7.15 44.06 -15.71
CA TYR A 30 -7.25 42.64 -16.11
C TYR A 30 -6.19 42.21 -17.14
N SER A 31 -5.28 43.10 -17.57
CA SER A 31 -4.14 42.72 -18.43
C SER A 31 -2.87 42.36 -17.63
N MET A 32 -3.02 41.57 -16.56
CA MET A 32 -1.96 40.70 -16.07
C MET A 32 -2.42 39.24 -16.24
N PRO A 33 -2.14 38.59 -17.38
CA PRO A 33 -2.64 37.24 -17.69
C PRO A 33 -2.09 36.17 -16.74
N ALA A 34 -1.07 36.46 -15.93
CA ALA A 34 -0.54 35.50 -14.99
C ALA A 34 -1.51 35.23 -13.81
N LYS A 35 -2.11 36.23 -13.16
CA LYS A 35 -2.80 36.00 -11.87
C LYS A 35 -4.16 35.30 -12.00
N SER A 36 -4.98 35.66 -13.00
CA SER A 36 -6.32 35.08 -13.16
C SER A 36 -6.28 33.63 -13.66
N GLU A 37 -5.41 33.33 -14.62
CA GLU A 37 -5.21 31.96 -15.13
C GLU A 37 -4.71 31.02 -14.03
N PHE A 38 -3.82 31.50 -13.15
CA PHE A 38 -3.38 30.70 -12.02
C PHE A 38 -4.43 30.51 -10.92
N ILE A 39 -5.34 31.46 -10.72
CA ILE A 39 -6.49 31.28 -9.83
C ILE A 39 -7.43 30.22 -10.44
N SER A 40 -7.65 30.26 -11.75
CA SER A 40 -8.46 29.27 -12.46
C SER A 40 -7.87 27.85 -12.40
N ALA A 41 -6.55 27.69 -12.54
CA ALA A 41 -5.88 26.40 -12.43
C ALA A 41 -5.94 25.83 -11.00
N ASN A 42 -5.90 26.67 -9.97
CA ASN A 42 -6.05 26.22 -8.59
C ASN A 42 -7.48 25.76 -8.27
N ILE A 43 -8.48 26.50 -8.75
CA ILE A 43 -9.90 26.10 -8.63
C ILE A 43 -10.11 24.77 -9.37
N ALA A 44 -9.66 24.69 -10.63
CA ALA A 44 -9.75 23.48 -11.44
C ALA A 44 -9.06 22.26 -10.78
N CYS A 45 -7.90 22.47 -10.15
CA CYS A 45 -7.19 21.42 -9.41
C CYS A 45 -8.02 20.87 -8.24
N ASN A 46 -8.60 21.75 -7.40
CA ASN A 46 -9.40 21.33 -6.25
C ASN A 46 -10.73 20.69 -6.68
N ASP A 47 -11.40 21.28 -7.67
CA ASP A 47 -12.64 20.73 -8.23
C ASP A 47 -12.42 19.36 -8.86
N LEU A 48 -11.28 19.17 -9.54
CA LEU A 48 -10.91 17.88 -10.12
C LEU A 48 -10.73 16.80 -9.04
N LEU A 49 -9.91 17.07 -8.02
CA LEU A 49 -9.70 16.10 -6.94
C LEU A 49 -10.99 15.82 -6.16
N SER A 50 -11.83 16.84 -5.90
CA SER A 50 -13.13 16.66 -5.26
C SER A 50 -14.08 15.82 -6.13
N SER A 51 -14.06 16.02 -7.45
CA SER A 51 -14.87 15.24 -8.40
C SER A 51 -14.40 13.78 -8.46
N TYR A 52 -13.09 13.54 -8.39
CA TYR A 52 -12.56 12.18 -8.31
C TYR A 52 -13.01 11.44 -7.05
N ASP A 53 -13.08 12.14 -5.92
CA ASP A 53 -13.55 11.57 -4.65
C ASP A 53 -15.05 11.21 -4.73
N ARG A 54 -15.89 12.17 -5.15
CA ARG A 54 -17.35 11.94 -5.32
C ARG A 54 -17.66 10.81 -6.30
N GLY A 55 -16.90 10.73 -7.39
CA GLY A 55 -17.07 9.72 -8.43
C GLY A 55 -16.34 8.40 -8.18
N ARG A 56 -15.55 8.30 -7.09
CA ARG A 56 -14.61 7.18 -6.83
C ARG A 56 -13.75 6.83 -8.05
N ILE A 57 -13.30 7.86 -8.78
CA ILE A 57 -12.55 7.68 -10.02
C ILE A 57 -11.17 7.10 -9.73
N LEU A 58 -10.49 7.61 -8.70
CA LEU A 58 -9.17 7.13 -8.32
C LEU A 58 -9.20 5.71 -7.72
N ASP A 59 -10.28 5.31 -7.04
CA ASP A 59 -10.48 3.91 -6.66
C ASP A 59 -10.40 3.04 -7.92
N LYS A 60 -11.25 3.32 -8.92
CA LYS A 60 -11.28 2.55 -10.18
C LYS A 60 -9.95 2.55 -10.92
N ILE A 61 -9.19 3.64 -10.88
CA ILE A 61 -7.92 3.78 -11.62
C ILE A 61 -6.78 3.04 -10.91
N LEU A 62 -6.73 3.15 -9.58
CA LEU A 62 -5.64 2.63 -8.76
C LEU A 62 -5.91 1.19 -8.29
N THR A 63 -7.12 0.67 -8.51
CA THR A 63 -7.45 -0.74 -8.38
C THR A 63 -7.65 -1.35 -9.74
N VAL A 64 -7.01 -2.48 -9.99
CA VAL A 64 -7.34 -3.34 -11.13
C VAL A 64 -7.89 -4.66 -10.61
N SER A 65 -8.72 -5.27 -11.42
CA SER A 65 -9.31 -6.56 -11.13
C SER A 65 -8.20 -7.61 -10.93
N PRO A 66 -8.05 -8.26 -9.76
CA PRO A 66 -7.06 -9.34 -9.58
C PRO A 66 -7.31 -10.55 -10.52
N PHE A 67 -8.45 -10.54 -11.23
CA PHE A 67 -8.97 -11.61 -12.06
C PHE A 67 -8.45 -11.59 -13.51
N SER A 68 -7.64 -10.59 -13.87
CA SER A 68 -6.91 -10.56 -15.15
C SER A 68 -5.52 -11.20 -14.96
N GLY A 69 -4.98 -11.88 -15.97
CA GLY A 69 -3.65 -12.48 -15.86
C GLY A 69 -2.59 -11.45 -15.45
N TYR A 70 -1.41 -11.87 -14.98
CA TYR A 70 -0.38 -10.92 -14.53
C TYR A 70 -0.01 -9.86 -15.59
N ASP A 71 0.04 -10.27 -16.85
CA ASP A 71 0.29 -9.37 -17.98
C ASP A 71 -0.91 -8.43 -18.21
N ASP A 72 -2.13 -8.97 -18.13
CA ASP A 72 -3.38 -8.18 -18.26
C ASP A 72 -3.51 -7.11 -17.17
N LEU A 73 -3.09 -7.38 -15.93
CA LEU A 73 -3.11 -6.39 -14.83
C LEU A 73 -2.27 -5.15 -15.16
N THR A 74 -1.11 -5.36 -15.78
CA THR A 74 -0.21 -4.26 -16.14
C THR A 74 -0.79 -3.44 -17.29
N GLU A 75 -1.47 -4.07 -18.24
CA GLU A 75 -2.16 -3.40 -19.35
C GLU A 75 -3.39 -2.62 -18.88
N GLU A 76 -4.19 -3.23 -18.00
CA GLU A 76 -5.37 -2.60 -17.39
C GLU A 76 -4.98 -1.34 -16.61
N TYR A 77 -3.89 -1.41 -15.83
CA TYR A 77 -3.38 -0.24 -15.12
C TYR A 77 -2.91 0.85 -16.07
N LYS A 78 -2.20 0.51 -17.16
CA LYS A 78 -1.82 1.52 -18.17
C LYS A 78 -3.05 2.20 -18.77
N ALA A 79 -4.09 1.44 -19.12
CA ALA A 79 -5.33 2.01 -19.63
C ALA A 79 -5.99 2.96 -18.62
N HIS A 80 -5.97 2.62 -17.33
CA HIS A 80 -6.45 3.49 -16.26
C HIS A 80 -5.62 4.76 -16.09
N ILE A 81 -4.29 4.67 -16.19
CA ILE A 81 -3.40 5.83 -16.15
C ILE A 81 -3.59 6.73 -17.37
N ASP A 82 -3.77 6.16 -18.57
CA ASP A 82 -4.08 6.91 -19.79
C ASP A 82 -5.45 7.62 -19.68
N PHE A 83 -6.43 6.98 -19.05
CA PHE A 83 -7.71 7.60 -18.74
C PHE A 83 -7.55 8.79 -17.77
N LEU A 84 -6.73 8.64 -16.72
CA LEU A 84 -6.42 9.74 -15.80
C LEU A 84 -5.74 10.90 -16.51
N ASP A 85 -4.78 10.60 -17.39
CA ASP A 85 -4.06 11.59 -18.19
C ASP A 85 -5.05 12.34 -19.11
N ASN A 86 -5.92 11.60 -19.80
CA ASN A 86 -6.94 12.18 -20.69
C ASN A 86 -7.91 13.13 -19.99
N ILE A 87 -8.37 12.82 -18.77
CA ILE A 87 -9.19 13.76 -17.99
C ILE A 87 -8.38 15.00 -17.64
N SER A 88 -7.14 14.80 -17.18
CA SER A 88 -6.27 15.88 -16.72
C SER A 88 -5.96 16.88 -17.84
N ARG A 89 -5.67 16.39 -19.07
CA ARG A 89 -5.46 17.24 -20.27
C ARG A 89 -6.68 18.04 -20.69
N LYS A 90 -7.90 17.58 -20.38
CA LYS A 90 -9.14 18.32 -20.70
C LYS A 90 -9.39 19.47 -19.73
N ILE A 91 -8.83 19.39 -18.53
CA ILE A 91 -9.05 20.37 -17.45
C ILE A 91 -7.94 21.41 -17.42
N PHE A 92 -6.69 20.98 -17.60
CA PHE A 92 -5.57 21.89 -17.71
C PHE A 92 -5.37 22.36 -19.16
N PRO A 93 -5.11 23.66 -19.40
CA PRO A 93 -4.66 24.14 -20.70
C PRO A 93 -3.44 23.37 -21.19
N GLY A 94 -3.29 23.18 -22.51
CA GLY A 94 -2.25 22.32 -23.10
C GLY A 94 -0.79 22.73 -22.83
N TYR A 95 -0.56 23.94 -22.30
CA TYR A 95 0.76 24.42 -21.86
C TYR A 95 1.04 24.12 -20.38
N ILE A 96 0.04 23.71 -19.60
CA ILE A 96 0.21 23.32 -18.20
C ILE A 96 0.47 21.81 -18.12
N ASN A 97 1.66 21.47 -17.64
CA ASN A 97 2.01 20.12 -17.22
C ASN A 97 1.48 19.83 -15.81
N TYR A 98 1.29 18.55 -15.52
CA TYR A 98 0.81 18.07 -14.22
C TYR A 98 1.39 16.70 -13.86
N GLU A 99 1.40 16.39 -12.57
CA GLU A 99 1.82 15.12 -11.98
C GLU A 99 1.03 14.83 -10.71
N TYR A 100 0.62 13.58 -10.51
CA TYR A 100 -0.06 13.14 -9.28
C TYR A 100 0.95 12.45 -8.36
N GLU A 101 1.00 12.91 -7.13
CA GLU A 101 1.74 12.28 -6.04
C GLU A 101 0.72 11.68 -5.06
N ILE A 102 0.86 10.38 -4.79
CA ILE A 102 -0.07 9.62 -3.99
C ILE A 102 0.64 9.11 -2.75
N PHE A 103 0.03 9.32 -1.59
CA PHE A 103 0.53 8.86 -0.30
C PHE A 103 -0.44 7.91 0.38
N ASN A 104 0.12 7.03 1.21
CA ASN A 104 -0.54 6.08 2.10
C ASN A 104 -1.17 4.84 1.47
N ILE A 105 -1.07 4.69 0.15
CA ILE A 105 -1.39 3.45 -0.56
C ILE A 105 -0.13 2.90 -1.25
N PRO A 106 -0.03 1.57 -1.40
CA PRO A 106 1.16 0.97 -2.00
C PRO A 106 1.19 1.29 -3.49
N LYS A 107 2.38 1.16 -4.09
CA LYS A 107 2.51 1.26 -5.54
C LYS A 107 1.65 0.19 -6.22
N PHE A 108 1.16 0.51 -7.41
CA PHE A 108 0.52 -0.47 -8.26
C PHE A 108 1.46 -1.64 -8.53
N LYS A 109 2.72 -1.37 -8.89
CA LYS A 109 3.76 -2.38 -9.11
C LYS A 109 4.86 -2.23 -8.07
N ILE A 110 5.17 -3.31 -7.37
CA ILE A 110 6.25 -3.41 -6.39
C ILE A 110 7.31 -4.37 -6.93
N ILE A 111 8.53 -3.88 -7.10
CA ILE A 111 9.67 -4.71 -7.53
C ILE A 111 10.39 -5.22 -6.28
N VAL A 112 10.38 -6.55 -6.11
CA VAL A 112 10.95 -7.25 -4.95
C VAL A 112 12.25 -7.94 -5.35
N GLY A 113 13.35 -7.56 -4.70
CA GLY A 113 14.64 -8.24 -4.82
C GLY A 113 14.74 -9.41 -3.84
N CYS A 114 14.73 -10.65 -4.32
CA CYS A 114 14.93 -11.84 -3.49
C CYS A 114 16.41 -12.23 -3.42
N ILE A 115 16.98 -12.19 -2.22
CA ILE A 115 18.32 -12.71 -1.92
C ILE A 115 18.15 -14.02 -1.16
N GLY A 116 18.31 -15.13 -1.88
CA GLY A 116 18.09 -16.48 -1.34
C GLY A 116 18.27 -17.57 -2.38
N ASP A 117 18.08 -18.83 -1.97
CA ASP A 117 18.09 -19.98 -2.89
C ASP A 117 16.85 -19.99 -3.83
N ASN A 118 16.87 -20.86 -4.84
CA ASN A 118 15.75 -21.00 -5.78
C ASN A 118 14.43 -21.34 -5.08
N MET A 119 14.51 -22.17 -4.04
CA MET A 119 13.35 -22.65 -3.31
C MET A 119 12.66 -21.53 -2.52
N ASN A 120 13.43 -20.69 -1.82
CA ASN A 120 12.92 -19.53 -1.08
C ASN A 120 12.29 -18.51 -2.02
N CYS A 121 12.96 -18.16 -3.11
CA CYS A 121 12.41 -17.19 -4.05
C CYS A 121 11.17 -17.73 -4.77
N SER A 122 11.13 -19.01 -5.11
CA SER A 122 9.93 -19.63 -5.71
C SER A 122 8.76 -19.68 -4.75
N TRP A 123 9.00 -20.02 -3.48
CA TRP A 123 7.97 -19.98 -2.46
C TRP A 123 7.48 -18.54 -2.20
N LEU A 124 8.39 -17.56 -2.13
CA LEU A 124 8.04 -16.16 -1.97
C LEU A 124 7.13 -15.70 -3.13
N LYS A 125 7.51 -16.04 -4.37
CA LYS A 125 6.70 -15.76 -5.57
C LYS A 125 5.30 -16.36 -5.47
N ASN A 126 5.21 -17.66 -5.18
CA ASN A 126 3.99 -18.43 -5.36
C ASN A 126 3.01 -18.32 -4.18
N LYS A 127 3.52 -18.13 -2.96
CA LYS A 127 2.73 -18.16 -1.73
C LYS A 127 2.48 -16.77 -1.14
N ILE A 128 3.40 -15.82 -1.34
CA ILE A 128 3.38 -14.51 -0.67
C ILE A 128 3.08 -13.37 -1.65
N LEU A 129 3.78 -13.35 -2.78
CA LEU A 129 3.74 -12.25 -3.76
C LEU A 129 2.63 -12.39 -4.80
N THR A 130 1.65 -13.24 -4.56
CA THR A 130 0.38 -13.20 -5.29
C THR A 130 -0.25 -11.81 -5.14
N PRO A 131 -0.92 -11.26 -6.16
CA PRO A 131 -1.64 -9.99 -6.04
C PRO A 131 -2.43 -9.85 -4.74
N SER A 132 -2.34 -8.68 -4.12
CA SER A 132 -3.03 -8.36 -2.86
C SER A 132 -4.42 -7.77 -3.11
N TYR A 133 -5.17 -7.57 -2.03
CA TYR A 133 -6.27 -6.63 -2.02
C TYR A 133 -5.91 -5.45 -1.09
N PRO A 134 -5.95 -4.19 -1.56
CA PRO A 134 -6.03 -3.79 -2.97
C PRO A 134 -4.80 -4.26 -3.77
N THR A 135 -4.95 -4.36 -5.08
CA THR A 135 -4.07 -5.05 -6.05
C THR A 135 -2.74 -4.34 -6.30
N SER A 136 -1.72 -4.69 -5.50
CA SER A 136 -0.34 -4.48 -5.93
C SER A 136 0.13 -5.71 -6.71
N VAL A 137 0.66 -5.47 -7.90
CA VAL A 137 1.38 -6.42 -8.73
C VAL A 137 2.82 -6.52 -8.24
N PHE A 138 3.31 -7.74 -8.02
CA PHE A 138 4.67 -7.97 -7.56
C PHE A 138 5.54 -8.53 -8.67
N GLU A 139 6.63 -7.85 -8.97
CA GLU A 139 7.70 -8.38 -9.82
C GLU A 139 8.83 -8.90 -8.94
N LEU A 140 9.04 -10.21 -8.93
CA LEU A 140 10.16 -10.81 -8.20
C LEU A 140 11.41 -10.89 -9.06
N ARG A 141 12.51 -10.34 -8.58
CA ARG A 141 13.84 -10.48 -9.19
C ARG A 141 14.80 -11.13 -8.22
N ARG A 142 15.51 -12.16 -8.68
CA ARG A 142 16.54 -12.80 -7.88
C ARG A 142 17.83 -11.99 -7.99
N VAL A 143 18.39 -11.60 -6.84
CA VAL A 143 19.57 -10.73 -6.75
C VAL A 143 20.55 -11.24 -5.70
N THR A 144 21.77 -10.71 -5.73
CA THR A 144 22.81 -10.94 -4.72
C THR A 144 23.16 -9.62 -4.04
N PHE A 145 23.91 -9.67 -2.94
CA PHE A 145 24.38 -8.44 -2.28
C PHE A 145 25.29 -7.60 -3.20
N GLU A 146 26.05 -8.26 -4.07
CA GLU A 146 26.96 -7.63 -5.03
C GLU A 146 26.22 -6.99 -6.23
N ASN A 147 25.03 -7.49 -6.57
CA ASN A 147 24.25 -7.03 -7.73
C ASN A 147 22.89 -6.46 -7.32
N MET A 148 22.90 -5.48 -6.42
CA MET A 148 21.70 -4.76 -6.01
C MET A 148 21.28 -3.75 -7.07
N LEU A 149 20.26 -4.10 -7.85
CA LEU A 149 19.71 -3.27 -8.92
C LEU A 149 19.04 -1.99 -8.39
N ARG A 150 19.09 -0.91 -9.19
CA ARG A 150 18.61 0.42 -8.78
C ARG A 150 17.08 0.54 -8.70
N ASP A 151 16.35 -0.29 -9.45
CA ASP A 151 14.91 -0.21 -9.62
C ASP A 151 14.11 -1.11 -8.66
N ILE A 152 14.77 -1.83 -7.75
CA ILE A 152 14.10 -2.61 -6.70
C ILE A 152 13.51 -1.68 -5.64
N ASP A 153 12.28 -1.92 -5.21
CA ASP A 153 11.61 -1.15 -4.15
C ASP A 153 11.94 -1.70 -2.75
N VAL A 154 12.01 -3.02 -2.63
CA VAL A 154 12.24 -3.73 -1.37
C VAL A 154 13.07 -4.99 -1.59
N PHE A 155 14.02 -5.23 -0.69
CA PHE A 155 14.84 -6.44 -0.69
C PHE A 155 14.35 -7.40 0.37
N VAL A 156 14.17 -8.68 0.02
CA VAL A 156 13.80 -9.77 0.92
C VAL A 156 14.98 -10.74 0.98
N ILE A 157 15.60 -10.83 2.15
CA ILE A 157 16.74 -11.71 2.41
C ILE A 157 16.28 -12.90 3.23
N PHE A 158 16.69 -14.08 2.80
CA PHE A 158 16.49 -15.33 3.51
C PHE A 158 17.79 -15.84 4.14
N ARG A 159 17.65 -16.66 5.19
CA ARG A 159 18.70 -17.48 5.84
C ARG A 159 19.64 -16.70 6.77
N ASP A 160 20.61 -17.43 7.32
CA ASP A 160 21.62 -16.97 8.28
C ASP A 160 22.75 -16.15 7.66
N THR A 161 22.41 -15.19 6.79
CA THR A 161 23.42 -14.26 6.29
C THR A 161 23.86 -13.33 7.42
N ASN A 162 25.17 -13.26 7.65
CA ASN A 162 25.78 -12.25 8.49
C ASN A 162 25.65 -10.88 7.82
N LEU A 163 24.68 -10.06 8.23
CA LEU A 163 24.43 -8.78 7.57
C LEU A 163 25.58 -7.78 7.74
N SER A 164 26.40 -7.96 8.78
CA SER A 164 27.57 -7.11 9.04
C SER A 164 28.61 -7.19 7.93
N GLU A 165 28.71 -8.29 7.19
CA GLU A 165 29.61 -8.44 6.04
C GLU A 165 29.19 -7.59 4.84
N TYR A 166 27.90 -7.26 4.73
CA TYR A 166 27.31 -6.52 3.62
C TYR A 166 26.77 -5.15 4.05
N ARG A 167 27.32 -4.61 5.15
CA ARG A 167 26.85 -3.35 5.74
C ARG A 167 26.85 -2.22 4.72
N TYR A 168 27.92 -2.08 3.94
CA TYR A 168 28.07 -1.00 2.97
C TYR A 168 26.97 -1.03 1.89
N GLU A 169 26.72 -2.20 1.33
CA GLU A 169 25.72 -2.43 0.29
C GLU A 169 24.31 -2.14 0.83
N ILE A 170 23.99 -2.67 2.02
CA ILE A 170 22.70 -2.47 2.68
C ILE A 170 22.48 -0.98 3.01
N GLU A 171 23.45 -0.32 3.64
CA GLU A 171 23.35 1.12 3.95
C GLU A 171 23.16 1.96 2.68
N THR A 172 23.83 1.60 1.59
CA THR A 172 23.70 2.29 0.30
C THR A 172 22.27 2.21 -0.25
N MET A 173 21.59 1.06 -0.08
CA MET A 173 20.18 0.92 -0.43
C MET A 173 19.26 1.70 0.50
N LEU A 174 19.49 1.62 1.82
CA LEU A 174 18.70 2.32 2.83
C LEU A 174 18.77 3.85 2.65
N LYS A 175 19.95 4.38 2.30
CA LYS A 175 20.15 5.80 1.94
C LYS A 175 19.32 6.24 0.73
N LYS A 176 19.00 5.31 -0.18
CA LYS A 176 18.11 5.54 -1.34
C LYS A 176 16.62 5.34 -0.99
N GLY A 177 16.28 5.10 0.28
CA GLY A 177 14.92 4.91 0.74
C GLY A 177 14.32 3.55 0.40
N LYS A 178 15.14 2.56 0.02
CA LYS A 178 14.65 1.22 -0.30
C LYS A 178 14.23 0.46 0.95
N GLY A 179 13.21 -0.38 0.82
CA GLY A 179 12.75 -1.27 1.89
C GLY A 179 13.69 -2.44 2.12
N PHE A 180 13.72 -2.95 3.35
CA PHE A 180 14.58 -4.08 3.72
C PHE A 180 13.83 -5.07 4.60
N VAL A 181 13.73 -6.31 4.14
CA VAL A 181 13.00 -7.39 4.81
C VAL A 181 13.95 -8.55 5.09
N LEU A 182 14.03 -8.97 6.35
CA LEU A 182 14.81 -10.12 6.78
C LEU A 182 13.88 -11.25 7.23
N VAL A 183 13.99 -12.42 6.59
CA VAL A 183 13.30 -13.66 6.97
C VAL A 183 14.33 -14.62 7.56
N ARG A 184 14.42 -14.66 8.89
CA ARG A 184 15.49 -15.39 9.59
C ARG A 184 15.09 -15.81 11.00
N ASN A 185 15.47 -17.04 11.36
CA ASN A 185 15.52 -17.51 12.75
C ASN A 185 16.92 -17.22 13.32
N PHE A 186 17.00 -16.58 14.48
CA PHE A 186 18.26 -16.42 15.19
C PHE A 186 18.44 -17.59 16.17
N SER A 187 19.08 -18.66 15.70
CA SER A 187 19.48 -19.81 16.54
C SER A 187 20.72 -19.53 17.40
N SER A 188 21.39 -18.42 17.13
CA SER A 188 22.55 -17.90 17.87
C SER A 188 22.46 -16.37 17.91
N GLN A 189 23.36 -15.74 18.67
CA GLN A 189 23.39 -14.29 18.81
C GLN A 189 23.44 -13.60 17.42
N PRO A 190 22.50 -12.67 17.10
CA PRO A 190 22.52 -11.94 15.84
C PRO A 190 23.80 -11.13 15.66
N ASP A 191 24.22 -10.92 14.41
CA ASP A 191 25.33 -10.02 14.11
C ASP A 191 24.99 -8.56 14.50
N ASN A 192 26.03 -7.76 14.73
CA ASN A 192 25.86 -6.40 15.27
C ASN A 192 24.98 -5.53 14.38
N PHE A 193 25.12 -5.65 13.06
CA PHE A 193 24.32 -4.88 12.13
C PHE A 193 22.85 -5.33 12.09
N SER A 194 22.57 -6.64 12.18
CA SER A 194 21.20 -7.14 12.38
C SER A 194 20.57 -6.59 13.67
N LYS A 195 21.32 -6.55 14.78
CA LYS A 195 20.84 -5.97 16.04
C LYS A 195 20.51 -4.49 15.89
N GLU A 196 21.38 -3.73 15.22
CA GLU A 196 21.21 -2.30 14.94
C GLU A 196 19.93 -2.05 14.12
N LEU A 197 19.80 -2.70 12.96
CA LEU A 197 18.69 -2.48 12.02
C LEU A 197 17.32 -2.82 12.64
N PHE A 198 17.23 -3.95 13.33
CA PHE A 198 15.95 -4.46 13.82
C PHE A 198 15.72 -4.26 15.31
N GLY A 199 16.69 -3.70 16.04
CA GLY A 199 16.60 -3.51 17.49
C GLY A 199 16.52 -4.83 18.24
N LEU A 200 17.36 -5.81 17.89
CA LEU A 200 17.31 -7.14 18.49
C LEU A 200 18.14 -7.20 19.77
N ASN A 201 17.54 -7.65 20.88
CA ASN A 201 18.27 -8.05 22.08
C ASN A 201 18.21 -9.58 22.23
N TYR A 202 19.38 -10.22 22.26
CA TYR A 202 19.48 -11.67 22.38
C TYR A 202 19.96 -12.02 23.78
N THR A 203 19.07 -12.54 24.61
CA THR A 203 19.35 -12.88 26.01
C THR A 203 19.80 -14.33 26.19
N GLY A 204 19.62 -15.19 25.18
CA GLY A 204 20.08 -16.59 25.17
C GLY A 204 19.44 -17.53 26.20
N ILE A 205 18.67 -17.00 27.17
CA ILE A 205 18.00 -17.72 28.25
C ILE A 205 16.59 -17.14 28.37
N GLY A 206 15.58 -17.92 27.99
CA GLY A 206 14.18 -17.53 28.11
C GLY A 206 13.26 -18.75 28.01
N SER A 207 12.23 -18.79 28.84
CA SER A 207 11.13 -19.74 28.69
C SER A 207 10.13 -19.20 27.66
N SER A 208 9.72 -20.06 26.72
CA SER A 208 8.71 -19.72 25.72
C SER A 208 7.35 -19.43 26.37
N GLU A 209 6.75 -18.30 26.05
CA GLU A 209 5.29 -18.18 26.17
C GLU A 209 4.65 -18.62 24.85
N PRO A 210 3.65 -19.51 24.87
CA PRO A 210 3.04 -20.03 23.65
C PRO A 210 2.16 -18.99 22.94
N ILE A 211 1.97 -17.79 23.49
CA ILE A 211 1.06 -16.79 22.91
C ILE A 211 1.86 -15.53 22.60
N ILE A 212 1.98 -15.26 21.31
CA ILE A 212 2.61 -14.09 20.74
C ILE A 212 1.52 -13.07 20.45
N ASN A 213 1.48 -12.02 21.27
CA ASN A 213 0.47 -10.98 21.17
C ASN A 213 0.90 -9.91 20.15
N PHE A 214 0.12 -9.70 19.08
CA PHE A 214 0.14 -8.37 18.46
C PHE A 214 -0.62 -7.43 19.38
N VAL A 215 0.09 -6.86 20.34
CA VAL A 215 -0.37 -5.64 20.94
C VAL A 215 0.00 -4.53 19.96
N ASN A 216 -0.98 -3.82 19.43
CA ASN A 216 -0.70 -2.56 18.76
C ASN A 216 -0.10 -1.62 19.82
N ILE A 217 1.22 -1.57 19.91
CA ILE A 217 1.97 -0.95 21.01
C ILE A 217 1.75 0.56 21.09
N SER A 218 1.25 1.18 20.03
CA SER A 218 0.98 2.61 20.07
C SER A 218 -0.39 2.90 19.52
N SER A 219 -1.10 3.80 20.20
CA SER A 219 -2.15 4.61 19.60
C SER A 219 -1.68 5.43 18.39
N SER A 220 -0.47 5.20 17.86
CA SER A 220 0.07 5.91 16.71
C SER A 220 -0.69 5.56 15.42
N ILE A 221 -0.84 6.57 14.59
CA ILE A 221 -1.46 6.46 13.26
C ILE A 221 -0.72 5.42 12.39
N LYS A 222 0.59 5.23 12.58
CA LYS A 222 1.43 4.34 11.76
C LYS A 222 1.17 2.86 12.07
N SER A 223 1.12 2.48 13.35
CA SER A 223 0.84 1.10 13.74
C SER A 223 -0.59 0.67 13.36
N ASN A 224 -1.56 1.57 13.51
CA ASN A 224 -2.95 1.35 13.04
C ASN A 224 -3.04 1.06 11.53
N ARG A 225 -2.18 1.68 10.72
CA ARG A 225 -2.19 1.46 9.26
C ARG A 225 -1.70 0.07 8.89
N ILE A 226 -0.67 -0.44 9.57
CA ILE A 226 -0.16 -1.79 9.28
C ILE A 226 -1.20 -2.83 9.68
N ALA A 227 -1.86 -2.66 10.83
CA ALA A 227 -2.95 -3.54 11.26
C ALA A 227 -4.11 -3.55 10.24
N LYS A 228 -4.55 -2.38 9.77
CA LYS A 228 -5.55 -2.25 8.71
C LYS A 228 -5.12 -2.94 7.41
N ARG A 229 -3.82 -2.94 7.08
CA ARG A 229 -3.31 -3.67 5.89
C ARG A 229 -3.35 -5.17 6.09
N PHE A 230 -2.94 -5.65 7.26
CA PHE A 230 -2.94 -7.07 7.58
C PHE A 230 -4.32 -7.69 7.35
N VAL A 231 -5.38 -7.10 7.91
CA VAL A 231 -6.76 -7.62 7.77
C VAL A 231 -7.33 -7.46 6.35
N ASN A 232 -6.76 -6.58 5.53
CA ASN A 232 -7.22 -6.36 4.16
C ASN A 232 -6.50 -7.20 3.12
N ASN A 233 -5.35 -7.78 3.47
CA ASN A 233 -4.63 -8.70 2.60
C ASN A 233 -5.28 -10.09 2.57
N LEU A 234 -4.99 -10.83 1.49
CA LEU A 234 -5.49 -12.17 1.26
C LEU A 234 -4.50 -13.23 1.75
N ILE A 235 -5.04 -14.28 2.35
CA ILE A 235 -4.35 -15.54 2.65
C ILE A 235 -4.55 -16.49 1.48
N ARG A 236 -3.45 -17.02 0.95
CA ARG A 236 -3.45 -17.97 -0.16
C ARG A 236 -3.21 -19.39 0.32
N ILE A 237 -4.11 -20.32 0.05
CA ILE A 237 -4.10 -21.72 0.53
C ILE A 237 -3.84 -22.66 -0.65
N TYR A 238 -2.87 -23.57 -0.51
CA TYR A 238 -2.51 -24.53 -1.56
C TYR A 238 -3.36 -25.80 -1.49
N THR A 239 -3.95 -26.18 -2.61
CA THR A 239 -4.97 -27.24 -2.74
C THR A 239 -4.84 -28.02 -4.07
N PRO A 240 -3.66 -28.59 -4.40
CA PRO A 240 -3.35 -29.14 -5.74
C PRO A 240 -4.10 -30.43 -6.13
N THR A 241 -4.93 -30.98 -5.24
CA THR A 241 -5.73 -32.19 -5.45
C THR A 241 -7.13 -32.01 -4.85
N GLU A 242 -7.65 -30.78 -4.96
CA GLU A 242 -8.89 -30.34 -4.31
C GLU A 242 -8.83 -30.40 -2.78
N LYS A 243 -7.69 -30.77 -2.20
CA LYS A 243 -7.48 -30.86 -0.75
C LYS A 243 -6.26 -30.07 -0.34
N GLY A 244 -6.37 -29.41 0.80
CA GLY A 244 -5.31 -28.62 1.40
C GLY A 244 -5.54 -28.44 2.88
N MET A 245 -4.66 -27.63 3.47
CA MET A 245 -4.69 -27.31 4.89
C MET A 245 -4.55 -25.80 5.06
N LEU A 246 -5.45 -25.23 5.85
CA LEU A 246 -5.38 -23.86 6.34
C LEU A 246 -4.76 -23.87 7.74
N TYR A 247 -3.67 -23.16 7.95
CA TYR A 247 -3.00 -23.06 9.24
C TYR A 247 -3.19 -21.65 9.81
N LEU A 248 -4.01 -21.55 10.86
CA LEU A 248 -4.26 -20.29 11.56
C LEU A 248 -3.99 -20.49 13.05
N LYS A 249 -3.22 -19.56 13.64
CA LYS A 249 -2.80 -19.59 15.04
C LYS A 249 -2.01 -20.89 15.36
N ASP A 250 -2.58 -21.74 16.21
CA ASP A 250 -2.06 -23.04 16.64
C ASP A 250 -2.83 -24.22 16.04
N LYS A 251 -3.82 -23.96 15.16
CA LYS A 251 -4.72 -24.98 14.60
C LYS A 251 -4.58 -25.09 13.10
N ASN A 252 -4.99 -26.26 12.61
CA ASN A 252 -5.04 -26.58 11.20
C ASN A 252 -6.45 -27.07 10.81
N TYR A 253 -6.91 -26.63 9.65
CA TYR A 253 -8.25 -26.94 9.14
C TYR A 253 -8.10 -27.60 7.78
N SER A 254 -8.78 -28.73 7.61
CA SER A 254 -8.89 -29.33 6.29
C SER A 254 -9.69 -28.40 5.39
N VAL A 255 -9.18 -28.20 4.17
CA VAL A 255 -9.83 -27.42 3.12
C VAL A 255 -10.06 -28.36 1.95
N ILE A 256 -11.31 -28.46 1.50
CA ILE A 256 -11.72 -29.30 0.38
C ILE A 256 -12.43 -28.41 -0.65
N GLN A 257 -11.93 -28.37 -1.87
CA GLN A 257 -12.62 -27.75 -2.99
C GLN A 257 -13.63 -28.73 -3.58
N ASN A 258 -14.86 -28.29 -3.73
CA ASN A 258 -15.88 -29.03 -4.44
C ASN A 258 -16.06 -28.44 -5.85
N LEU A 259 -15.33 -28.99 -6.83
CA LEU A 259 -15.34 -28.50 -8.21
C LEU A 259 -16.72 -28.58 -8.87
N SER A 260 -17.57 -29.53 -8.46
CA SER A 260 -18.91 -29.70 -9.05
C SER A 260 -19.86 -28.55 -8.66
N ASN A 261 -19.68 -28.02 -7.45
CA ASN A 261 -20.53 -26.95 -6.90
C ASN A 261 -19.82 -25.58 -6.89
N ASN A 262 -18.56 -25.51 -7.36
CA ASN A 262 -17.71 -24.32 -7.29
C ASN A 262 -17.73 -23.66 -5.90
N CYS A 263 -17.42 -24.46 -4.87
CA CYS A 263 -17.43 -24.04 -3.49
C CYS A 263 -16.29 -24.70 -2.70
N VAL A 264 -16.03 -24.21 -1.48
CA VAL A 264 -14.95 -24.70 -0.61
C VAL A 264 -15.52 -25.10 0.74
N ASP A 265 -15.31 -26.36 1.13
CA ASP A 265 -15.57 -26.86 2.48
C ASP A 265 -14.32 -26.64 3.35
N ILE A 266 -14.48 -25.87 4.43
CA ILE A 266 -13.44 -25.66 5.44
C ILE A 266 -13.91 -26.30 6.74
N ALA A 267 -13.06 -27.13 7.35
CA ALA A 267 -13.40 -27.80 8.60
C ALA A 267 -13.89 -26.81 9.68
N ASN A 268 -15.02 -27.12 10.31
CA ASN A 268 -15.75 -26.28 11.28
C ASN A 268 -16.48 -25.06 10.68
N CYS A 269 -16.63 -24.98 9.36
CA CYS A 269 -17.68 -24.20 8.71
C CYS A 269 -18.93 -25.08 8.55
N SER A 270 -20.12 -24.49 8.70
CA SER A 270 -21.39 -25.22 8.63
C SER A 270 -21.73 -25.69 7.22
N ASP A 271 -21.31 -24.92 6.21
CA ASP A 271 -21.72 -25.08 4.82
C ASP A 271 -20.51 -24.89 3.88
N CYS A 272 -20.66 -25.39 2.65
CA CYS A 272 -19.71 -25.16 1.57
C CYS A 272 -19.75 -23.67 1.17
N LEU A 273 -18.59 -23.00 1.18
CA LEU A 273 -18.50 -21.57 0.93
C LEU A 273 -18.37 -21.27 -0.56
N HIS A 274 -19.20 -20.39 -1.07
CA HIS A 274 -19.03 -19.74 -2.37
C HIS A 274 -18.27 -18.41 -2.25
N GLU A 275 -17.77 -17.89 -3.37
CA GLU A 275 -17.05 -16.61 -3.37
C GLU A 275 -17.90 -15.49 -2.76
N ASN A 276 -17.28 -14.68 -1.91
CA ASN A 276 -17.87 -13.64 -1.06
C ASN A 276 -18.74 -14.12 0.10
N GLU A 277 -18.87 -15.43 0.32
CA GLU A 277 -19.50 -15.97 1.52
C GLU A 277 -18.52 -16.03 2.69
N SER A 278 -19.05 -15.88 3.90
CA SER A 278 -18.29 -15.83 5.13
C SER A 278 -18.61 -16.99 6.05
N CYS A 279 -17.60 -17.48 6.77
CA CYS A 279 -17.73 -18.49 7.79
C CYS A 279 -17.02 -18.06 9.07
N VAL A 280 -17.63 -18.39 10.22
CA VAL A 280 -16.96 -18.30 11.51
C VAL A 280 -16.37 -19.66 11.87
N ILE A 281 -15.03 -19.75 11.82
CA ILE A 281 -14.32 -20.89 12.38
C ILE A 281 -14.37 -20.75 13.91
N SER A 282 -15.25 -21.54 14.53
CA SER A 282 -15.60 -21.47 15.96
C SER A 282 -14.40 -21.20 16.88
N GLY A 283 -14.41 -20.04 17.55
CA GLY A 283 -13.40 -19.60 18.53
C GLY A 283 -12.06 -19.13 17.96
N ILE A 284 -11.90 -19.02 16.63
CA ILE A 284 -10.59 -18.78 15.99
C ILE A 284 -10.59 -17.52 15.13
N ALA A 285 -11.37 -17.49 14.06
CA ALA A 285 -11.42 -16.38 13.11
C ALA A 285 -12.71 -16.43 12.28
N ASN A 286 -13.20 -15.25 11.89
CA ASN A 286 -14.17 -15.12 10.82
C ASN A 286 -13.40 -14.99 9.50
N ILE A 287 -13.82 -15.69 8.46
CA ILE A 287 -13.16 -15.68 7.15
C ILE A 287 -14.19 -15.43 6.04
N THR A 288 -13.76 -14.79 4.96
CA THR A 288 -14.50 -14.72 3.69
C THR A 288 -13.75 -15.55 2.67
N LEU A 289 -14.45 -16.37 1.89
CA LEU A 289 -13.87 -16.90 0.66
C LEU A 289 -13.80 -15.76 -0.35
N PHE A 290 -12.59 -15.37 -0.76
CA PHE A 290 -12.43 -14.28 -1.73
C PHE A 290 -12.50 -14.82 -3.15
N GLN A 291 -11.72 -15.85 -3.46
CA GLN A 291 -11.75 -16.51 -4.76
C GLN A 291 -11.22 -17.95 -4.72
N ILE A 292 -11.63 -18.73 -5.71
CA ILE A 292 -10.99 -19.99 -6.09
C ILE A 292 -10.20 -19.72 -7.36
N ASP A 293 -8.88 -19.98 -7.37
CA ASP A 293 -8.01 -19.65 -8.51
C ASP A 293 -8.53 -20.30 -9.81
N PRO A 294 -9.06 -19.52 -10.76
CA PRO A 294 -9.75 -20.06 -11.92
C PRO A 294 -8.77 -20.65 -12.96
N SER A 295 -7.49 -20.29 -12.88
CA SER A 295 -6.47 -20.72 -13.85
C SER A 295 -5.85 -22.06 -13.50
N SER A 296 -5.72 -22.36 -12.20
CA SER A 296 -5.05 -23.58 -11.74
C SER A 296 -5.93 -24.50 -10.89
N PHE A 297 -7.04 -24.00 -10.34
CA PHE A 297 -7.87 -24.64 -9.30
C PHE A 297 -7.07 -25.21 -8.12
N SER A 298 -5.79 -24.84 -8.00
CA SER A 298 -4.84 -25.38 -7.01
C SER A 298 -4.65 -24.43 -5.84
N TRP A 299 -5.34 -23.29 -5.87
CA TRP A 299 -5.20 -22.23 -4.89
C TRP A 299 -6.57 -21.65 -4.54
N ILE A 300 -6.72 -21.30 -3.28
CA ILE A 300 -7.88 -20.58 -2.76
C ILE A 300 -7.35 -19.36 -2.04
N ASP A 301 -7.98 -18.20 -2.24
CA ASP A 301 -7.67 -17.03 -1.46
C ASP A 301 -8.83 -16.70 -0.50
N ILE A 302 -8.50 -16.52 0.78
CA ILE A 302 -9.46 -16.14 1.82
C ILE A 302 -9.05 -14.81 2.44
N LYS A 303 -10.02 -14.10 3.00
CA LYS A 303 -9.82 -12.90 3.81
C LYS A 303 -10.17 -13.20 5.25
N ILE A 304 -9.37 -12.76 6.22
CA ILE A 304 -9.78 -12.78 7.63
C ILE A 304 -10.66 -11.56 7.89
N HIS A 305 -11.90 -11.78 8.31
CA HIS A 305 -12.83 -10.72 8.69
C HIS A 305 -12.42 -10.07 10.01
N GLU A 306 -12.58 -8.75 10.04
CA GLU A 306 -12.51 -7.92 11.23
C GLU A 306 -13.72 -8.21 12.13
N ASP A 307 -13.50 -8.56 13.41
CA ASP A 307 -14.58 -8.49 14.41
C ASP A 307 -14.68 -7.05 14.92
N SER A 308 -15.93 -6.58 15.06
CA SER A 308 -16.33 -5.29 15.60
C SER A 308 -15.72 -4.95 16.97
N SER A 309 -15.29 -5.96 17.73
CA SER A 309 -14.75 -5.80 19.07
C SER A 309 -13.26 -5.44 19.13
N ASN A 310 -12.44 -5.83 18.13
CA ASN A 310 -11.04 -5.38 18.08
C ASN A 310 -10.34 -5.66 16.72
N PRO A 311 -10.34 -4.70 15.77
CA PRO A 311 -9.61 -4.82 14.50
C PRO A 311 -8.10 -5.11 14.59
N ARG A 312 -7.53 -4.97 15.78
CA ARG A 312 -6.12 -4.57 16.00
C ARG A 312 -5.28 -5.64 16.67
N ASN A 313 -5.91 -6.64 17.28
CA ASN A 313 -5.25 -7.65 18.10
C ASN A 313 -5.39 -9.00 17.42
N TYR A 314 -4.40 -9.35 16.60
CA TYR A 314 -4.22 -10.73 16.19
C TYR A 314 -3.23 -11.40 17.15
N PHE A 315 -3.29 -12.71 17.30
CA PHE A 315 -2.42 -13.45 18.20
C PHE A 315 -1.81 -14.61 17.42
N PHE A 316 -0.50 -14.76 17.47
CA PHE A 316 0.17 -15.95 16.97
C PHE A 316 0.57 -16.84 18.14
N VAL A 317 0.95 -18.07 17.82
CA VAL A 317 1.53 -19.01 18.77
C VAL A 317 2.86 -19.46 18.18
N ASP A 318 3.97 -19.17 18.85
CA ASP A 318 5.30 -19.65 18.48
C ASP A 318 6.24 -19.69 19.70
N ASN A 319 7.33 -20.46 19.62
CA ASN A 319 8.30 -20.64 20.70
C ASN A 319 9.61 -19.90 20.37
N LEU A 320 9.89 -18.76 21.02
CA LEU A 320 11.00 -17.88 20.63
C LEU A 320 11.83 -17.34 21.81
N ASN A 321 13.12 -17.11 21.52
CA ASN A 321 14.15 -16.65 22.47
C ASN A 321 14.80 -15.31 22.05
N CYS A 322 14.05 -14.40 21.43
CA CYS A 322 14.58 -13.09 20.99
C CYS A 322 13.67 -11.94 21.42
N GLU A 323 14.24 -10.95 22.10
CA GLU A 323 13.52 -9.75 22.52
C GLU A 323 13.74 -8.59 21.54
N ILE A 324 12.78 -7.68 21.46
CA ILE A 324 12.88 -6.45 20.67
C ILE A 324 13.07 -5.25 21.60
N ILE A 325 14.13 -4.48 21.36
CA ILE A 325 14.34 -3.17 21.97
C ILE A 325 13.35 -2.20 21.33
N THR A 326 12.36 -1.79 22.12
CA THR A 326 11.33 -0.87 21.70
C THR A 326 11.84 0.56 21.65
N SER A 327 11.59 1.26 20.54
CA SER A 327 11.85 2.69 20.38
C SER A 327 10.64 3.40 19.76
N ASN A 328 10.65 4.73 19.69
CA ASN A 328 9.62 5.52 18.99
C ASN A 328 9.44 5.14 17.51
N ASP A 329 10.44 4.48 16.94
CA ASP A 329 10.45 4.03 15.56
C ASP A 329 10.00 2.57 15.39
N THR A 330 9.77 1.87 16.50
CA THR A 330 9.22 0.50 16.50
C THR A 330 7.70 0.58 16.39
N LEU A 331 7.18 0.12 15.26
CA LEU A 331 5.75 0.21 14.96
C LEU A 331 5.01 -1.03 15.41
N LEU A 332 5.64 -2.19 15.28
CA LEU A 332 5.11 -3.48 15.70
C LEU A 332 6.24 -4.35 16.23
N TYR A 333 6.01 -4.94 17.39
CA TYR A 333 6.70 -6.10 17.92
C TYR A 333 5.68 -6.95 18.67
N SER A 334 6.02 -8.17 19.04
CA SER A 334 5.05 -9.15 19.49
C SER A 334 5.22 -9.60 20.96
N GLY A 335 5.82 -8.71 21.77
CA GLY A 335 6.05 -8.90 23.20
C GLY A 335 7.53 -9.06 23.57
N SER A 336 7.77 -9.54 24.80
CA SER A 336 9.12 -9.82 25.32
C SER A 336 9.86 -10.86 24.47
N PHE A 337 9.15 -11.76 23.80
CA PHE A 337 9.71 -12.70 22.82
C PHE A 337 9.00 -12.51 21.48
N SER A 338 9.68 -11.91 20.50
CA SER A 338 9.02 -11.45 19.27
C SER A 338 9.30 -12.35 18.07
N ALA A 339 8.27 -12.69 17.30
CA ALA A 339 8.38 -13.37 16.00
C ALA A 339 8.58 -12.41 14.82
N ALA A 340 8.38 -11.11 15.04
CA ALA A 340 8.49 -10.11 14.00
C ALA A 340 8.80 -8.73 14.57
N ASN A 341 9.34 -7.85 13.73
CA ASN A 341 9.63 -6.47 14.08
C ASN A 341 9.46 -5.57 12.86
N ILE A 342 8.66 -4.51 12.99
CA ILE A 342 8.52 -3.47 11.97
C ILE A 342 9.07 -2.15 12.50
N LYS A 343 10.01 -1.57 11.77
CA LYS A 343 10.71 -0.33 12.15
C LYS A 343 10.90 0.66 11.01
N ILE A 344 10.92 1.94 11.35
CA ILE A 344 11.40 3.00 10.47
C ILE A 344 12.82 3.38 10.92
N LEU A 345 13.77 3.55 10.01
CA LEU A 345 15.10 4.01 10.41
C LEU A 345 15.17 5.54 10.34
N GLY A 346 14.90 6.19 11.46
CA GLY A 346 14.83 7.66 11.57
C GLY A 346 16.14 8.38 11.23
N ASP A 347 17.28 7.72 11.44
CA ASP A 347 18.63 8.28 11.23
C ASP A 347 19.02 8.44 9.76
N TYR A 348 18.24 7.87 8.84
CA TYR A 348 18.46 8.02 7.40
C TYR A 348 17.53 9.12 6.86
N ALA A 349 18.07 10.02 6.02
CA ALA A 349 17.30 11.12 5.44
C ALA A 349 16.03 10.64 4.70
N ALA A 350 16.11 9.48 4.04
CA ALA A 350 15.00 8.88 3.31
C ALA A 350 14.01 8.09 4.19
N LYS A 351 14.29 7.93 5.49
CA LYS A 351 13.48 7.17 6.47
C LYS A 351 13.03 5.80 5.94
N PRO A 352 13.97 4.92 5.55
CA PRO A 352 13.67 3.61 5.01
C PRO A 352 12.98 2.74 6.05
N ARG A 353 12.32 1.71 5.55
CA ARG A 353 11.40 0.87 6.30
C ARG A 353 11.97 -0.54 6.36
N THR A 354 12.07 -1.07 7.57
CA THR A 354 12.61 -2.40 7.82
C THR A 354 11.57 -3.31 8.42
N PHE A 355 11.61 -4.58 8.00
CA PHE A 355 10.78 -5.62 8.56
C PHE A 355 11.62 -6.87 8.80
N TRP A 356 11.67 -7.33 10.04
CA TRP A 356 12.16 -8.66 10.35
C TRP A 356 10.98 -9.57 10.68
N ILE A 357 11.05 -10.80 10.20
CA ILE A 357 10.21 -11.88 10.68
C ILE A 357 11.09 -13.10 10.90
N TYR A 358 10.74 -13.87 11.92
CA TYR A 358 11.24 -15.22 12.11
C TYR A 358 11.11 -16.02 10.80
N ASN A 359 11.93 -17.06 10.62
CA ASN A 359 11.82 -17.96 9.47
C ASN A 359 10.52 -18.77 9.55
N TYR A 360 9.40 -18.07 9.35
CA TYR A 360 8.07 -18.56 9.62
C TYR A 360 7.87 -19.84 8.82
N ASN A 361 7.46 -20.87 9.56
CA ASN A 361 7.20 -22.17 8.99
C ASN A 361 6.32 -21.98 7.76
N ARG A 362 6.78 -22.45 6.59
CA ARG A 362 6.17 -22.18 5.26
C ARG A 362 4.69 -22.58 5.15
N THR A 363 4.17 -23.23 6.19
CA THR A 363 2.80 -23.66 6.36
C THR A 363 1.92 -22.68 7.15
N LYS A 364 2.42 -21.80 8.03
CA LYS A 364 1.58 -20.91 8.85
C LYS A 364 1.04 -19.73 8.04
N ASP A 365 -0.22 -19.83 7.63
CA ASP A 365 -0.82 -18.93 6.64
C ASP A 365 -1.04 -17.50 7.16
N ASP A 366 -1.25 -17.30 8.45
CA ASP A 366 -1.36 -15.99 9.08
C ASP A 366 0.00 -15.27 9.26
N LEU A 367 1.09 -16.01 9.47
CA LEU A 367 2.46 -15.46 9.40
C LEU A 367 2.86 -15.14 7.95
N ASN A 368 2.43 -15.95 6.98
CA ASN A 368 2.60 -15.65 5.55
C ASN A 368 1.92 -14.30 5.21
N LEU A 369 0.71 -14.07 5.74
CA LEU A 369 -0.04 -12.81 5.60
C LEU A 369 0.72 -11.62 6.22
N LEU A 370 1.35 -11.84 7.38
CA LEU A 370 2.20 -10.83 8.01
C LEU A 370 3.44 -10.53 7.15
N LEU A 371 4.12 -11.54 6.59
CA LEU A 371 5.24 -11.27 5.68
C LEU A 371 4.78 -10.42 4.50
N LYS A 372 3.68 -10.80 3.86
CA LYS A 372 3.11 -10.06 2.73
C LYS A 372 2.85 -8.59 3.10
N THR A 373 2.21 -8.38 4.26
CA THR A 373 1.93 -7.04 4.80
C THR A 373 3.21 -6.25 5.06
N GLY A 374 4.22 -6.89 5.66
CA GLY A 374 5.52 -6.30 5.92
C GLY A 374 6.27 -5.90 4.65
N ILE A 375 6.22 -6.73 3.59
CA ILE A 375 6.81 -6.43 2.28
C ILE A 375 6.15 -5.21 1.65
N ILE A 376 4.81 -5.17 1.59
CA ILE A 376 4.04 -4.03 1.04
C ILE A 376 4.35 -2.75 1.80
N TRP A 377 4.45 -2.85 3.13
CA TRP A 377 4.76 -1.70 3.96
C TRP A 377 6.20 -1.22 3.74
N ALA A 378 7.16 -2.15 3.70
CA ALA A 378 8.57 -1.87 3.51
C ALA A 378 8.89 -1.27 2.13
N SER A 379 8.15 -1.64 1.07
CA SER A 379 8.31 -1.06 -0.27
C SER A 379 7.93 0.41 -0.37
N GLY A 380 7.29 0.96 0.67
CA GLY A 380 6.82 2.34 0.67
C GLY A 380 5.36 2.48 0.21
N GLU A 381 4.73 3.56 0.62
CA GLU A 381 3.34 3.90 0.29
C GLU A 381 3.29 5.31 -0.27
N HIS A 382 4.20 5.60 -1.18
CA HIS A 382 4.36 6.89 -1.81
C HIS A 382 4.87 6.71 -3.23
N PHE A 383 4.19 7.30 -4.21
CA PHE A 383 4.61 7.26 -5.60
C PHE A 383 4.05 8.41 -6.43
N PHE A 384 4.73 8.68 -7.54
CA PHE A 384 4.25 9.54 -8.62
C PHE A 384 3.58 8.68 -9.70
N VAL A 385 2.46 9.14 -10.24
CA VAL A 385 1.65 8.37 -11.19
C VAL A 385 2.29 8.35 -12.57
N PHE A 386 2.71 9.50 -13.09
CA PHE A 386 3.37 9.61 -14.41
C PHE A 386 4.89 9.68 -14.31
N ASN A 387 5.43 9.84 -13.10
CA ASN A 387 6.87 9.92 -12.82
C ASN A 387 7.61 11.03 -13.59
N LYS A 388 6.94 12.16 -13.82
CA LYS A 388 7.52 13.36 -14.44
C LYS A 388 8.46 14.07 -13.46
N SER A 389 9.53 14.66 -13.98
CA SER A 389 10.43 15.49 -13.18
C SER A 389 9.73 16.79 -12.78
N LEU A 390 9.61 17.01 -11.47
CA LEU A 390 8.98 18.20 -10.92
C LEU A 390 9.93 19.41 -10.97
N PRO A 391 9.55 20.53 -11.61
CA PRO A 391 10.39 21.73 -11.61
C PRO A 391 10.43 22.40 -10.23
N VAL A 392 11.37 23.34 -10.07
CA VAL A 392 11.50 24.16 -8.84
C VAL A 392 10.24 25.01 -8.63
N LYS A 393 9.80 25.72 -9.67
CA LYS A 393 8.57 26.51 -9.66
C LYS A 393 7.40 25.62 -10.06
N LYS A 394 6.59 25.22 -9.08
CA LYS A 394 5.37 24.44 -9.29
C LYS A 394 4.33 24.83 -8.25
N LYS A 395 3.06 24.59 -8.57
CA LYS A 395 1.95 24.71 -7.63
C LYS A 395 1.37 23.33 -7.37
N SER A 396 0.54 23.22 -6.35
CA SER A 396 -0.16 21.99 -6.04
C SER A 396 -1.45 22.24 -5.29
N CYS A 397 -2.46 21.40 -5.55
CA CYS A 397 -3.57 21.18 -4.62
C CYS A 397 -3.45 19.79 -3.99
N LEU A 398 -4.16 19.58 -2.88
CA LEU A 398 -4.13 18.32 -2.14
C LEU A 398 -5.56 17.99 -1.69
N HIS A 399 -5.92 16.71 -1.79
CA HIS A 399 -7.19 16.19 -1.29
C HIS A 399 -6.96 14.90 -0.49
N ILE A 400 -7.75 14.73 0.57
CA ILE A 400 -7.72 13.54 1.43
C ILE A 400 -8.93 12.69 1.07
N PHE A 401 -8.66 11.47 0.60
CA PHE A 401 -9.68 10.48 0.28
C PHE A 401 -9.92 9.62 1.51
N ALA A 402 -11.19 9.45 1.88
CA ALA A 402 -11.58 8.80 3.13
C ALA A 402 -11.35 7.28 3.12
N ASP A 403 -11.40 6.68 1.93
CA ASP A 403 -11.32 5.24 1.74
C ASP A 403 -10.68 4.93 0.39
N PHE A 404 -9.97 3.81 0.31
CA PHE A 404 -9.48 3.20 -0.91
C PHE A 404 -10.08 1.80 -1.06
N ASN A 405 -10.94 1.61 -2.06
CA ASN A 405 -11.57 0.32 -2.38
C ASN A 405 -12.31 -0.34 -1.20
N ASN A 406 -13.09 0.46 -0.45
CA ASN A 406 -13.86 0.04 0.73
C ASN A 406 -13.02 -0.55 1.90
N ASN A 407 -11.72 -0.27 1.95
CA ASN A 407 -10.79 -0.78 2.97
C ASN A 407 -10.62 0.15 4.18
N LYS A 408 -11.30 1.30 4.21
CA LYS A 408 -11.21 2.36 5.23
C LYS A 408 -9.77 2.81 5.51
N ILE A 409 -8.91 2.76 4.48
CA ILE A 409 -7.54 3.28 4.52
C ILE A 409 -7.55 4.65 3.83
N PRO A 410 -7.48 5.76 4.59
CA PRO A 410 -7.45 7.08 3.99
C PRO A 410 -6.12 7.30 3.27
N TYR A 411 -6.18 7.95 2.11
CA TYR A 411 -5.02 8.26 1.30
C TYR A 411 -5.04 9.70 0.82
N ILE A 412 -3.87 10.20 0.43
CA ILE A 412 -3.71 11.60 0.06
C ILE A 412 -3.28 11.64 -1.40
N VAL A 413 -3.94 12.47 -2.18
CA VAL A 413 -3.50 12.79 -3.54
C VAL A 413 -3.15 14.25 -3.61
N LYS A 414 -1.92 14.51 -4.06
CA LYS A 414 -1.42 15.84 -4.33
C LYS A 414 -1.19 15.97 -5.83
N LEU A 415 -1.83 16.95 -6.44
CA LEU A 415 -1.73 17.21 -7.87
C LEU A 415 -0.83 18.42 -8.08
N TYR A 416 0.39 18.18 -8.57
CA TYR A 416 1.31 19.24 -8.99
C TYR A 416 0.96 19.72 -10.38
N TYR A 417 1.13 21.02 -10.62
CA TYR A 417 0.98 21.61 -11.94
C TYR A 417 1.95 22.78 -12.16
N TRP A 418 2.43 22.93 -13.39
CA TRP A 418 3.42 23.92 -13.81
C TRP A 418 3.36 24.15 -15.32
N GLY A 419 3.74 25.33 -15.80
CA GLY A 419 3.70 25.72 -17.21
C GLY A 419 4.38 27.06 -17.41
#